data_AF-A0A957SZ05-F1
#
_entry.id   AF-A0A957SZ05-F1
#
_cell.length_a   1.000
_cell.length_b   1.000
_cell.length_c   1.000
_cell.angle_alpha   90.00
_cell.angle_beta   90.00
_cell.angle_gamma   90.00
#
_symmetry.space_group_name_H-M   'P 1'
#
loop_
_entity.id
_entity.type
_entity.pdbx_description
1 polymer ?
#
loop_
_entity_poly.entity_id
_entity_poly.type
_entity_poly.pdbx_seq_one_letter_code
_entity_poly.pdbx_strand_id
1 'polypeptide(L)'
;MPELAQVGDFCPNAACRSYGKVQINQAEPNIIKYGRSRQGRQRYYCKTCNQAFCETTGTLFANRKTPENEILDCLAAIAEGMRISSLSRVKGIKEDTILDWIRSAGEHAESIEAVLLANYELSRGQLDGLWSYVGNKGEKKGTQRQQGVANSGGRR
;
A
#
# COMPACT_ATOMS: atom_id res chain seq x y z
N MET A 1 -20.24 -9.94 14.69
CA MET A 1 -19.49 -9.11 13.71
C MET A 1 -20.32 -9.07 12.44
N PRO A 2 -20.48 -7.92 11.78
CA PRO A 2 -21.13 -7.89 10.48
C PRO A 2 -20.36 -8.77 9.49
N GLU A 3 -21.09 -9.47 8.64
CA GLU A 3 -20.51 -10.31 7.58
C GLU A 3 -19.84 -9.40 6.54
N LEU A 4 -18.55 -9.62 6.28
CA LEU A 4 -17.80 -8.87 5.28
C LEU A 4 -18.12 -9.42 3.89
N ALA A 5 -18.41 -8.51 2.95
CA ALA A 5 -18.62 -8.88 1.55
C ALA A 5 -17.38 -9.60 0.98
N GLN A 6 -17.62 -10.67 0.21
CA GLN A 6 -16.58 -11.44 -0.44
C GLN A 6 -16.32 -10.94 -1.85
N VAL A 7 -15.14 -11.28 -2.39
CA VAL A 7 -14.82 -10.92 -3.76
C VAL A 7 -15.71 -11.68 -4.73
N GLY A 8 -16.47 -10.95 -5.54
CA GLY A 8 -17.50 -11.49 -6.42
C GLY A 8 -18.91 -11.09 -6.02
N ASP A 9 -19.11 -10.52 -4.82
CA ASP A 9 -20.43 -10.08 -4.35
C ASP A 9 -20.80 -8.67 -4.84
N PHE A 10 -19.82 -7.88 -5.26
CA PHE A 10 -19.98 -6.50 -5.70
C PHE A 10 -19.06 -6.15 -6.87
N CYS A 11 -19.45 -5.12 -7.65
CA CYS A 11 -18.65 -4.66 -8.78
C CYS A 11 -17.61 -3.64 -8.31
N PRO A 12 -16.30 -3.82 -8.59
CA PRO A 12 -15.26 -2.90 -8.16
C PRO A 12 -15.09 -1.68 -9.09
N ASN A 13 -15.80 -1.63 -10.23
CA ASN A 13 -15.66 -0.53 -11.18
C ASN A 13 -16.50 0.69 -10.74
N ALA A 14 -15.84 1.79 -10.34
CA ALA A 14 -16.50 3.03 -9.90
C ALA A 14 -17.43 3.67 -10.95
N ALA A 15 -17.19 3.42 -12.25
CA ALA A 15 -18.07 3.90 -13.32
C ALA A 15 -19.33 3.03 -13.52
N CYS A 16 -19.46 1.91 -12.81
CA CYS A 16 -20.60 1.01 -12.94
C CYS A 16 -21.81 1.50 -12.13
N ARG A 17 -23.02 1.39 -12.69
CA ARG A 17 -24.28 1.67 -11.97
C ARG A 17 -24.50 0.78 -10.73
N SER A 18 -23.87 -0.40 -10.74
CA SER A 18 -23.89 -1.35 -9.63
C SER A 18 -22.59 -1.38 -8.83
N TYR A 19 -21.78 -0.31 -8.90
CA TYR A 19 -20.57 -0.17 -8.09
C TYR A 19 -20.86 -0.33 -6.59
N GLY A 20 -20.07 -1.16 -5.90
CA GLY A 20 -20.14 -1.34 -4.44
C GLY A 20 -21.43 -1.96 -3.89
N LYS A 21 -22.42 -2.30 -4.73
CA LYS A 21 -23.68 -2.90 -4.28
C LYS A 21 -23.50 -4.40 -4.09
N VAL A 22 -23.62 -4.85 -2.85
CA VAL A 22 -23.52 -6.26 -2.44
C VAL A 22 -24.76 -7.05 -2.88
N GLN A 23 -24.57 -8.23 -3.47
CA GLN A 23 -25.64 -9.02 -4.10
C GLN A 23 -25.85 -10.44 -3.53
N ILE A 24 -25.33 -10.72 -2.33
CA ILE A 24 -25.31 -12.05 -1.69
C ILE A 24 -26.70 -12.74 -1.64
N ASN A 25 -27.78 -11.96 -1.56
CA ASN A 25 -29.16 -12.46 -1.42
C ASN A 25 -30.07 -12.12 -2.62
N GLN A 26 -29.50 -11.84 -3.79
CA GLN A 26 -30.30 -11.53 -4.99
C GLN A 26 -30.58 -12.81 -5.78
N ALA A 27 -31.84 -12.99 -6.19
CA ALA A 27 -32.26 -14.13 -7.00
C ALA A 27 -31.50 -14.21 -8.34
N GLU A 28 -31.13 -13.04 -8.90
CA GLU A 28 -30.31 -12.94 -10.11
C GLU A 28 -29.15 -11.96 -9.91
N PRO A 29 -27.97 -12.44 -9.47
CA PRO A 29 -26.80 -11.58 -9.33
C PRO A 29 -26.28 -11.16 -10.72
N ASN A 30 -25.83 -9.91 -10.81
CA ASN A 30 -25.21 -9.35 -12.00
C ASN A 30 -23.77 -9.80 -12.17
N ILE A 31 -23.13 -10.34 -11.13
CA ILE A 31 -21.77 -10.86 -11.17
C ILE A 31 -21.80 -12.38 -11.33
N ILE A 32 -21.05 -12.87 -12.30
CA ILE A 32 -20.91 -14.30 -12.56
C ILE A 32 -19.44 -14.71 -12.57
N LYS A 33 -19.17 -15.97 -12.23
CA LYS A 33 -17.84 -16.57 -12.40
C LYS A 33 -17.53 -16.67 -13.90
N TYR A 34 -16.34 -16.21 -14.29
CA TYR A 34 -15.89 -16.10 -15.67
C TYR A 34 -14.55 -16.82 -15.90
N GLY A 35 -14.49 -18.08 -15.48
CA GLY A 35 -13.29 -18.90 -15.57
C GLY A 35 -12.14 -18.43 -14.66
N ARG A 36 -10.91 -18.79 -15.01
CA ARG A 36 -9.70 -18.48 -14.23
C ARG A 36 -8.65 -17.77 -15.10
N SER A 37 -7.82 -16.96 -14.48
CA SER A 37 -6.63 -16.36 -15.08
C SER A 37 -5.56 -17.42 -15.36
N ARG A 38 -4.56 -17.09 -16.18
CA ARG A 38 -3.38 -17.94 -16.42
C ARG A 38 -2.64 -18.32 -15.12
N GLN A 39 -2.76 -17.48 -14.10
CA GLN A 39 -2.18 -17.70 -12.77
C GLN A 39 -3.10 -18.51 -11.84
N GLY A 40 -4.21 -19.07 -12.34
CA GLY A 40 -5.15 -19.88 -11.55
C GLY A 40 -6.18 -19.07 -10.74
N ARG A 41 -6.05 -17.75 -10.70
CA ARG A 41 -6.96 -16.83 -9.97
C ARG A 41 -8.37 -16.81 -10.55
N GLN A 42 -9.39 -16.78 -9.71
CA GLN A 42 -10.78 -16.69 -10.16
C GLN A 42 -11.03 -15.35 -10.87
N ARG A 43 -11.74 -15.40 -12.01
CA ARG A 43 -12.24 -14.22 -12.72
C ARG A 43 -13.75 -14.11 -12.55
N TYR A 44 -14.21 -12.87 -12.52
CA TYR A 44 -15.61 -12.50 -12.42
C TYR A 44 -15.97 -11.60 -13.60
N TYR A 45 -17.23 -11.60 -13.98
CA TYR A 45 -17.76 -10.74 -15.03
C TYR A 45 -19.03 -10.04 -14.53
N CYS A 46 -19.08 -8.73 -14.66
CA CYS A 46 -20.25 -7.94 -14.32
C CYS A 46 -21.12 -7.72 -15.56
N LYS A 47 -22.35 -8.24 -15.54
CA LYS A 47 -23.36 -8.06 -16.60
C LYS A 47 -23.84 -6.62 -16.76
N THR A 48 -23.67 -5.77 -15.73
CA THR A 48 -24.13 -4.38 -15.78
C THR A 48 -23.19 -3.46 -16.55
N CYS A 49 -21.87 -3.61 -16.35
CA CYS A 49 -20.86 -2.79 -17.04
C CYS A 49 -20.07 -3.54 -18.11
N ASN A 50 -20.34 -4.84 -18.30
CA ASN A 50 -19.64 -5.71 -19.26
C ASN A 50 -18.12 -5.78 -19.07
N GLN A 51 -17.66 -5.61 -17.84
CA GLN A 51 -16.23 -5.69 -17.49
C GLN A 51 -15.93 -6.95 -16.70
N ALA A 52 -14.78 -7.56 -16.99
CA ALA A 52 -14.23 -8.65 -16.22
C ALA A 52 -13.22 -8.13 -15.19
N PHE A 53 -13.19 -8.76 -14.02
CA PHE A 53 -12.22 -8.47 -12.97
C PHE A 53 -11.73 -9.77 -12.31
N CYS A 54 -10.55 -9.74 -11.71
CA CYS A 54 -9.97 -10.87 -10.98
C CYS A 54 -10.28 -10.80 -9.49
N GLU A 55 -10.14 -11.91 -8.78
CA GLU A 55 -10.30 -11.96 -7.32
C GLU A 55 -9.37 -11.01 -6.55
N THR A 56 -8.22 -10.64 -7.12
CA THR A 56 -7.27 -9.70 -6.51
C THR A 56 -7.48 -8.25 -6.95
N THR A 57 -8.55 -7.94 -7.69
CA THR A 57 -8.78 -6.57 -8.19
C THR A 57 -9.05 -5.63 -7.02
N GLY A 58 -8.33 -4.52 -6.96
CA GLY A 58 -8.47 -3.55 -5.86
C GLY A 58 -7.84 -3.99 -4.54
N THR A 59 -6.94 -4.99 -4.56
CA THR A 59 -6.15 -5.40 -3.40
C THR A 59 -4.66 -5.20 -3.65
N LEU A 60 -3.86 -5.30 -2.59
CA LEU A 60 -2.39 -5.29 -2.63
C LEU A 60 -1.81 -6.29 -3.66
N PHE A 61 -2.53 -7.38 -3.92
CA PHE A 61 -2.10 -8.48 -4.79
C PHE A 61 -2.50 -8.29 -6.25
N ALA A 62 -3.19 -7.20 -6.58
CA ALA A 62 -3.60 -6.87 -7.95
C ALA A 62 -2.39 -6.76 -8.87
N ASN A 63 -2.45 -7.41 -10.04
CA ASN A 63 -1.41 -7.37 -11.07
C ASN A 63 0.00 -7.78 -10.60
N ARG A 64 0.11 -8.47 -9.46
CA ARG A 64 1.39 -8.99 -8.95
C ARG A 64 1.66 -10.37 -9.50
N LYS A 65 2.91 -10.60 -9.92
CA LYS A 65 3.43 -11.91 -10.33
C LYS A 65 4.06 -12.67 -9.16
N THR A 66 4.54 -11.93 -8.16
CA THR A 66 5.09 -12.49 -6.93
C THR A 66 3.99 -13.20 -6.15
N PRO A 67 4.27 -14.40 -5.59
CA PRO A 67 3.36 -15.10 -4.69
C PRO A 67 2.92 -14.22 -3.51
N GLU A 68 1.66 -14.36 -3.10
CA GLU A 68 1.06 -13.52 -2.05
C GLU A 68 1.75 -13.70 -0.70
N ASN A 69 2.13 -14.93 -0.36
CA ASN A 69 2.88 -15.24 0.86
C ASN A 69 4.23 -14.53 0.91
N GLU A 70 4.92 -14.40 -0.22
CA GLU A 70 6.22 -13.74 -0.24
C GLU A 70 6.11 -12.21 -0.04
N ILE A 71 5.04 -11.60 -0.58
CA ILE A 71 4.71 -10.19 -0.32
C ILE A 71 4.39 -9.99 1.16
N LEU A 72 3.53 -10.85 1.72
CA LEU A 72 3.14 -10.79 3.14
C LEU A 72 4.32 -10.99 4.08
N ASP A 73 5.19 -11.97 3.83
CA ASP A 73 6.42 -12.19 4.59
C ASP A 73 7.31 -10.95 4.59
N CYS A 74 7.47 -10.30 3.43
CA CYS A 74 8.29 -9.10 3.33
C CYS A 74 7.68 -7.94 4.13
N LEU A 75 6.36 -7.72 4.03
CA LEU A 75 5.69 -6.66 4.78
C LEU A 75 5.72 -6.92 6.29
N ALA A 76 5.51 -8.15 6.73
CA ALA A 76 5.61 -8.55 8.13
C ALA A 76 7.03 -8.32 8.66
N ALA A 77 8.06 -8.75 7.93
CA ALA A 77 9.45 -8.51 8.30
C ALA A 77 9.80 -7.02 8.45
N ILE A 78 9.24 -6.16 7.60
CA ILE A 78 9.42 -4.71 7.69
C ILE A 78 8.72 -4.16 8.93
N ALA A 79 7.52 -4.64 9.23
CA ALA A 79 6.78 -4.25 10.44
C ALA A 79 7.55 -4.64 11.73
N GLU A 80 8.30 -5.75 11.69
CA GLU A 80 9.22 -6.18 12.76
C GLU A 80 10.56 -5.40 12.77
N GLY A 81 10.74 -4.41 11.89
CA GLY A 81 11.91 -3.54 11.88
C GLY A 81 13.06 -3.98 10.96
N MET A 82 12.87 -4.98 10.10
CA MET A 82 13.89 -5.33 9.11
C MET A 82 14.08 -4.22 8.07
N ARG A 83 15.35 -3.93 7.77
CA ARG A 83 15.71 -2.96 6.72
C ARG A 83 15.38 -3.51 5.33
N ILE A 84 14.87 -2.63 4.46
CA ILE A 84 14.56 -2.95 3.05
C ILE A 84 15.78 -3.55 2.33
N SER A 85 16.97 -3.00 2.54
CA SER A 85 18.19 -3.52 1.92
C SER A 85 18.58 -4.91 2.42
N SER A 86 18.26 -5.24 3.67
CA SER A 86 18.46 -6.59 4.19
C SER A 86 17.51 -7.58 3.54
N LEU A 87 16.22 -7.21 3.39
CA LEU A 87 15.25 -8.05 2.70
C LEU A 87 15.58 -8.24 1.23
N SER A 88 16.07 -7.19 0.55
CA SER A 88 16.51 -7.29 -0.83
C SER A 88 17.62 -8.32 -1.01
N ARG A 89 18.62 -8.33 -0.12
CA ARG A 89 19.70 -9.33 -0.13
C ARG A 89 19.23 -10.74 0.21
N VAL A 90 18.33 -10.89 1.19
CA VAL A 90 17.87 -12.20 1.68
C VAL A 90 16.88 -12.86 0.73
N LYS A 91 15.95 -12.09 0.16
CA LYS A 91 14.88 -12.61 -0.72
C LYS A 91 15.20 -12.44 -2.21
N GLY A 92 16.22 -11.66 -2.58
CA GLY A 92 16.56 -11.38 -3.98
C GLY A 92 15.58 -10.44 -4.69
N ILE A 93 14.71 -9.76 -3.95
CA ILE A 93 13.72 -8.82 -4.49
C ILE A 93 14.35 -7.43 -4.59
N LYS A 94 14.09 -6.70 -5.68
CA LYS A 94 14.58 -5.32 -5.82
C LYS A 94 13.96 -4.41 -4.75
N GLU A 95 14.76 -3.52 -4.18
CA GLU A 95 14.30 -2.55 -3.17
C GLU A 95 13.10 -1.71 -3.66
N ASP A 96 13.10 -1.27 -4.92
CA ASP A 96 11.98 -0.53 -5.52
C ASP A 96 10.66 -1.32 -5.50
N THR A 97 10.73 -2.63 -5.72
CA THR A 97 9.54 -3.50 -5.66
C THR A 97 9.03 -3.61 -4.22
N ILE A 98 9.92 -3.71 -3.24
CA ILE A 98 9.55 -3.73 -1.82
C ILE A 98 8.91 -2.39 -1.42
N LEU A 99 9.51 -1.27 -1.83
CA LEU A 99 8.96 0.07 -1.60
C LEU A 99 7.57 0.24 -2.21
N ASP A 100 7.34 -0.28 -3.42
CA ASP A 100 6.03 -0.27 -4.07
C ASP A 100 4.98 -1.07 -3.26
N TRP A 101 5.36 -2.22 -2.70
CA TRP A 101 4.46 -2.97 -1.81
C TRP A 101 4.15 -2.23 -0.52
N ILE A 102 5.14 -1.57 0.10
CA ILE A 102 4.93 -0.75 1.31
C ILE A 102 3.94 0.37 1.01
N ARG A 103 4.09 1.08 -0.11
CA ARG A 103 3.18 2.18 -0.50
C ARG A 103 1.76 1.68 -0.68
N SER A 104 1.58 0.62 -1.47
CA SER A 104 0.25 0.03 -1.69
C SER A 104 -0.37 -0.50 -0.39
N ALA A 105 0.41 -1.11 0.50
CA ALA A 105 -0.07 -1.53 1.81
C ALA A 105 -0.46 -0.33 2.71
N GLY A 106 0.30 0.77 2.65
CA GLY A 106 0.00 2.01 3.36
C GLY A 106 -1.30 2.65 2.90
N GLU A 107 -1.53 2.73 1.59
CA GLU A 107 -2.80 3.24 1.00
C GLU A 107 -4.00 2.39 1.48
N HIS A 108 -3.84 1.06 1.51
CA HIS A 108 -4.87 0.16 2.03
C HIS A 108 -5.10 0.36 3.54
N ALA A 109 -4.03 0.48 4.34
CA ALA A 109 -4.12 0.73 5.77
C ALA A 109 -4.86 2.04 6.07
N GLU A 110 -4.53 3.12 5.35
CA GLU A 110 -5.20 4.42 5.47
C GLU A 110 -6.70 4.31 5.15
N SER A 111 -7.06 3.58 4.07
CA SER A 111 -8.47 3.39 3.70
C SER A 111 -9.27 2.64 4.77
N ILE A 112 -8.65 1.64 5.41
CA ILE A 112 -9.27 0.84 6.47
C ILE A 112 -9.37 1.67 7.75
N GLU A 113 -8.29 2.36 8.12
CA GLU A 113 -8.23 3.24 9.28
C GLU A 113 -9.30 4.33 9.21
N ALA A 114 -9.47 4.97 8.05
CA ALA A 114 -10.50 5.97 7.82
C ALA A 114 -11.91 5.43 8.13
N VAL A 115 -12.21 4.19 7.74
CA VAL A 115 -13.51 3.55 8.01
C VAL A 115 -13.65 3.14 9.47
N LEU A 116 -12.60 2.56 10.05
CA LEU A 116 -12.61 2.08 11.43
C LEU A 116 -12.70 3.23 12.44
N LEU A 117 -11.99 4.33 12.19
CA LEU A 117 -11.98 5.49 13.07
C LEU A 117 -13.22 6.39 12.90
N ALA A 118 -13.89 6.37 11.74
CA ALA A 118 -15.05 7.24 11.48
C ALA A 118 -16.18 7.09 12.50
N ASN A 119 -16.37 5.90 13.07
CA ASN A 119 -17.41 5.61 14.07
C ASN A 119 -16.82 5.16 15.42
N TYR A 120 -15.54 5.42 15.67
CA TYR A 120 -14.88 4.95 16.88
C TYR A 120 -15.10 5.91 18.05
N GLU A 121 -15.89 5.49 19.03
CA GLU A 121 -16.14 6.26 20.26
C GLU A 121 -15.09 5.94 21.33
N LEU A 122 -14.21 6.89 21.61
CA LEU A 122 -13.22 6.81 22.68
C LEU A 122 -13.82 7.26 24.01
N SER A 123 -13.92 6.37 24.99
CA SER A 123 -14.36 6.71 26.35
C SER A 123 -13.29 7.43 27.18
N ARG A 124 -12.02 7.03 27.01
CA ARG A 124 -10.81 7.69 27.54
C ARG A 124 -9.65 7.40 26.59
N GLY A 125 -8.86 8.42 26.25
CA GLY A 125 -7.65 8.29 25.44
C GLY A 125 -6.42 8.73 26.22
N GLN A 126 -5.37 7.91 26.23
CA GLN A 126 -4.04 8.31 26.69
C GLN A 126 -3.20 8.64 25.46
N LEU A 127 -2.74 9.88 25.37
CA LEU A 127 -1.84 10.33 24.31
C LEU A 127 -0.42 10.13 24.81
N ASP A 128 0.31 9.21 24.19
CA ASP A 128 1.74 9.05 24.38
C ASP A 128 2.49 9.66 23.18
N GLY A 129 3.65 10.27 23.45
CA GLY A 129 4.42 11.00 22.46
C GLY A 129 5.57 10.17 21.92
N LEU A 130 5.47 9.75 20.66
CA LEU A 130 6.61 9.14 19.96
C LEU A 130 7.43 10.22 19.23
N TRP A 131 8.67 10.43 19.65
CA TRP A 131 9.64 11.25 18.91
C TRP A 131 10.49 10.38 18.00
N SER A 132 10.44 10.63 16.70
CA SER A 132 11.31 10.00 15.72
C SER A 132 11.87 11.01 14.75
N TYR A 133 13.13 10.80 14.34
CA TYR A 133 13.80 11.67 13.39
C TYR A 133 13.34 11.35 11.97
N VAL A 134 12.68 12.31 11.32
CA VAL A 134 12.15 12.17 9.94
C VAL A 134 12.89 13.14 9.01
N GLY A 135 14.18 12.90 8.79
CA GLY A 135 14.93 13.40 7.63
C GLY A 135 15.05 14.91 7.40
N ASN A 136 14.44 15.79 8.20
CA ASN A 136 14.48 17.23 7.98
C ASN A 136 15.69 17.86 8.71
N LYS A 137 16.87 17.68 8.12
CA LYS A 137 18.00 18.56 8.42
C LYS A 137 17.72 19.86 7.66
N GLY A 138 17.12 20.83 8.33
CA GLY A 138 17.05 22.20 7.82
C GLY A 138 18.43 22.67 7.34
N GLU A 139 18.47 23.75 6.54
CA GLU A 139 19.71 24.24 5.92
C GLU A 139 20.88 24.24 6.92
N LYS A 140 21.83 23.32 6.71
CA LYS A 140 23.10 23.40 7.42
C LYS A 140 23.78 24.65 6.87
N LYS A 141 23.80 25.73 7.67
CA LYS A 141 24.78 26.80 7.50
C LYS A 141 26.15 26.15 7.70
N GLY A 142 26.74 25.63 6.62
CA GLY A 142 28.11 25.19 6.63
C GLY A 142 28.96 26.37 7.07
N THR A 143 29.82 26.16 8.07
CA THR A 143 30.78 27.17 8.52
C THR A 143 31.52 27.68 7.29
N GLN A 144 31.36 28.97 6.96
CA GLN A 144 32.09 29.58 5.86
C GLN A 144 33.57 29.37 6.13
N ARG A 145 34.23 28.62 5.24
CA ARG A 145 35.66 28.43 5.27
C ARG A 145 36.27 29.82 5.08
N GLN A 146 36.94 30.35 6.11
CA GLN A 146 37.67 31.61 5.98
C GLN A 146 38.61 31.50 4.78
N GLN A 147 38.40 32.33 3.77
CA GLN A 147 39.35 32.48 2.68
C GLN A 147 40.63 33.03 3.29
N GLY A 148 41.71 32.25 3.23
CA GLY A 148 43.02 32.67 3.71
C GLY A 148 43.41 33.98 3.03
N VAL A 149 43.77 34.97 3.84
CA VAL A 149 44.29 36.26 3.38
C VAL A 149 45.51 35.99 2.51
N ALA A 150 45.50 36.49 1.27
CA ALA A 150 46.63 36.39 0.36
C ALA A 150 47.83 37.14 0.96
N ASN A 151 48.95 36.44 1.18
CA ASN A 151 50.19 37.06 1.63
C ASN A 151 50.72 38.03 0.55
N SER A 152 50.92 39.29 0.95
CA SER A 152 51.54 40.35 0.17
C SER A 152 53.06 40.15 0.07
N GLY A 153 53.49 39.19 -0.74
CA GLY A 153 54.90 39.02 -1.10
C GLY A 153 55.32 40.00 -2.20
N GLY A 154 55.71 41.22 -1.84
CA GLY A 154 56.36 42.16 -2.75
C GLY A 154 57.72 41.62 -3.22
N ARG A 155 57.95 41.60 -4.53
CA ARG A 155 59.27 41.27 -5.10
C ARG A 155 60.12 42.54 -5.16
N ARG A 156 61.33 42.45 -4.61
CA ARG A 156 62.45 43.37 -4.86
C ARG A 156 62.94 43.22 -6.29
#